data_AF-A0A8E0RPY7-F1
#
_entry.id   AF-A0A8E0RPY7-F1
#
_cell.length_a   1.000
_cell.length_b   1.000
_cell.length_c   1.000
_cell.angle_alpha   90.00
_cell.angle_beta   90.00
_cell.angle_gamma   90.00
#
_symmetry.space_group_name_H-M   'P 1'
#
loop_
_entity.id
_entity.type
_entity.pdbx_description
1 polymer ?
#
loop_
_entity_poly.entity_id
_entity_poly.type
_entity_poly.pdbx_seq_one_letter_code
_entity_poly.pdbx_strand_id
1 'polypeptide(L)'
;AGEHTVYRYNESLTLAWLSGRVDSVRQMLKNLTDPELIDQVRFSYSRTSSVTSDTECGTPDACAPAFASSSSEARLFTSSTLPDDLCKHFAYQLVADYLLPDLADQLRSHLHLVTEPNAHEATDSTTVLKENVNPVPNSGNVSQ
;
A
#
# COMPACT_ATOMS: atom_id res chain seq x y z
N ALA A 1 -33.11 -12.65 41.71
CA ALA A 1 -33.03 -11.94 40.42
C ALA A 1 -31.57 -11.94 40.00
N GLY A 2 -31.23 -12.42 38.82
CA GLY A 2 -29.84 -12.43 38.34
C GLY A 2 -29.42 -11.02 37.94
N GLU A 3 -28.22 -10.61 38.32
CA GLU A 3 -27.62 -9.38 37.81
C GLU A 3 -27.31 -9.58 36.32
N HIS A 4 -27.96 -8.78 35.48
CA HIS A 4 -27.67 -8.75 34.05
C HIS A 4 -26.68 -7.62 33.77
N THR A 5 -25.47 -7.98 33.37
CA THR A 5 -24.48 -7.02 32.88
C THR A 5 -24.79 -6.64 31.45
N VAL A 6 -24.98 -5.34 31.20
CA VAL A 6 -25.14 -4.79 29.84
C VAL A 6 -23.77 -4.42 29.29
N TYR A 7 -23.45 -4.96 28.10
CA TYR A 7 -22.23 -4.63 27.38
C TYR A 7 -22.53 -3.67 26.25
N ARG A 8 -21.66 -2.66 26.07
CA ARG A 8 -21.73 -1.71 24.98
C ARG A 8 -20.41 -1.72 24.22
N TYR A 9 -20.50 -1.73 22.89
CA TYR A 9 -19.34 -1.58 22.02
C TYR A 9 -18.62 -0.24 22.30
N ASN A 10 -17.29 -0.30 22.37
CA ASN A 10 -16.44 0.86 22.52
C ASN A 10 -15.34 0.79 21.46
N GLU A 11 -15.40 1.73 20.52
CA GLU A 11 -14.49 1.80 19.37
C GLU A 11 -13.05 2.04 19.80
N SER A 12 -12.80 2.99 20.70
CA SER A 12 -11.44 3.33 21.16
C SER A 12 -10.76 2.15 21.86
N LEU A 13 -11.49 1.41 22.70
CA LEU A 13 -10.96 0.20 23.34
C LEU A 13 -10.72 -0.92 22.33
N THR A 14 -11.59 -1.04 21.33
CA THR A 14 -11.44 -2.03 20.26
C THR A 14 -10.22 -1.73 19.40
N LEU A 15 -10.03 -0.48 18.96
CA LEU A 15 -8.87 -0.07 18.16
C LEU A 15 -7.57 -0.24 18.95
N ALA A 16 -7.53 0.13 20.23
CA ALA A 16 -6.35 -0.09 21.08
C ALA A 16 -6.02 -1.58 21.25
N TRP A 17 -7.04 -2.43 21.39
CA TRP A 17 -6.86 -3.87 21.46
C TRP A 17 -6.36 -4.44 20.12
N LEU A 18 -6.94 -4.01 19.00
CA LEU A 18 -6.53 -4.41 17.65
C LEU A 18 -5.11 -3.96 17.31
N SER A 19 -4.73 -2.73 17.67
CA SER A 19 -3.36 -2.25 17.46
C SER A 19 -2.36 -3.10 18.26
N GLY A 20 -2.69 -3.42 19.53
CA GLY A 20 -1.89 -4.35 20.33
C GLY A 20 -1.80 -5.75 19.71
N ARG A 21 -2.86 -6.21 19.05
CA ARG A 21 -2.86 -7.48 18.32
C ARG A 21 -1.93 -7.44 17.10
N VAL A 22 -1.97 -6.37 16.31
CA VAL A 22 -1.06 -6.16 15.18
C VAL A 22 0.39 -6.12 15.66
N ASP A 23 0.69 -5.41 16.75
CA ASP A 23 2.04 -5.38 17.31
C ASP A 23 2.52 -6.74 17.79
N SER A 24 1.65 -7.54 18.40
CA SER A 24 1.98 -8.91 18.81
C SER A 24 2.34 -9.80 17.61
N VAL A 25 1.56 -9.73 16.54
CA VAL A 25 1.84 -10.47 15.30
C VAL A 25 3.14 -9.96 14.66
N ARG A 26 3.36 -8.64 14.61
CA ARG A 26 4.61 -8.05 14.11
C ARG A 26 5.82 -8.58 14.88
N GLN A 27 5.77 -8.61 16.20
CA GLN A 27 6.86 -9.13 17.02
C GLN A 27 7.11 -10.62 16.74
N MET A 28 6.05 -11.41 16.54
CA MET A 28 6.17 -12.82 16.15
C MET A 28 6.86 -12.97 14.79
N LEU A 29 6.46 -12.17 13.80
CA LEU A 29 7.07 -12.18 12.46
C LEU A 29 8.56 -11.81 12.50
N LYS A 30 8.95 -10.85 13.34
CA LYS A 30 10.37 -10.47 13.52
C LYS A 30 11.21 -11.57 14.14
N ASN A 31 10.58 -12.43 14.94
CA ASN A 31 11.26 -13.55 15.62
C ASN A 31 11.16 -14.85 14.82
N LEU A 32 10.60 -14.84 13.60
CA LEU A 32 10.65 -15.99 12.71
C LEU A 32 12.10 -16.32 12.36
N THR A 33 12.48 -17.57 12.57
CA THR A 33 13.80 -18.12 12.22
C THR A 33 13.72 -19.12 11.08
N ASP A 34 12.50 -19.56 10.72
CA ASP A 34 12.27 -20.51 9.65
C ASP A 34 12.37 -19.80 8.28
N PRO A 35 13.33 -20.19 7.43
CA PRO A 35 13.55 -19.56 6.13
C PRO A 35 12.37 -19.76 5.18
N GLU A 36 11.67 -20.90 5.21
CA GLU A 36 10.53 -21.15 4.31
C GLU A 36 9.36 -20.22 4.66
N LEU A 37 9.12 -20.01 5.96
CA LEU A 37 8.06 -19.09 6.41
C LEU A 37 8.41 -17.63 6.11
N ILE A 38 9.68 -17.24 6.29
CA ILE A 38 10.15 -15.90 5.93
C ILE A 38 9.92 -15.63 4.44
N ASP A 39 10.23 -16.61 3.60
CA ASP A 39 10.08 -16.51 2.14
C ASP A 39 8.61 -16.49 1.72
N GLN A 40 7.76 -17.29 2.37
CA GLN A 40 6.32 -17.25 2.15
C GLN A 40 5.71 -15.89 2.51
N VAL A 41 6.14 -15.30 3.64
CA VAL A 41 5.68 -13.97 4.07
C VAL A 41 6.10 -12.91 3.07
N ARG A 42 7.36 -12.96 2.57
CA ARG A 42 7.85 -12.06 1.52
C ARG A 42 7.03 -12.18 0.24
N PHE A 43 6.80 -13.40 -0.23
CA PHE A 43 6.07 -13.65 -1.46
C PHE A 43 4.63 -13.16 -1.37
N SER A 44 3.96 -13.47 -0.26
CA SER A 44 2.58 -13.05 -0.01
C SER A 44 2.46 -11.52 0.03
N TYR A 45 3.41 -10.85 0.70
CA TYR A 45 3.45 -9.40 0.74
C TYR A 45 3.67 -8.77 -0.65
N SER A 46 4.67 -9.23 -1.42
CA SER A 46 4.95 -8.74 -2.77
C SER A 46 3.74 -8.83 -3.69
N ARG A 47 2.98 -9.95 -3.62
CA ARG A 47 1.76 -10.12 -4.41
C ARG A 47 0.69 -9.08 -4.08
N THR A 48 0.53 -8.75 -2.81
CA THR A 48 -0.46 -7.74 -2.38
C THR A 48 -0.01 -6.30 -2.64
N SER A 49 1.30 -6.04 -2.61
CA SER A 49 1.87 -4.72 -2.92
C SER A 49 1.91 -4.41 -4.41
N SER A 50 1.93 -5.44 -5.27
CA SER A 50 2.00 -5.27 -6.74
C SER A 50 0.65 -5.03 -7.41
N VAL A 51 -0.47 -5.18 -6.69
CA VAL A 51 -1.84 -5.06 -7.24
C VAL A 51 -2.30 -3.61 -7.42
N THR A 52 -1.45 -2.61 -7.17
CA THR A 52 -1.80 -1.18 -7.36
C THR A 52 -1.23 -0.55 -8.63
N SER A 53 -0.53 -1.29 -9.47
CA SER A 53 0.00 -0.79 -10.75
C SER A 53 -0.31 -1.82 -11.84
N ASP A 54 -0.91 -1.38 -12.94
CA ASP A 54 -1.32 -2.17 -14.11
C ASP A 54 -2.75 -2.73 -14.10
N THR A 55 -3.72 -1.82 -13.99
CA THR A 55 -4.99 -1.96 -14.74
C THR A 55 -4.83 -1.32 -16.11
N GLU A 56 -4.01 -1.92 -16.99
CA GLU A 56 -4.24 -1.87 -18.44
C GLU A 56 -3.39 -2.94 -19.15
N CYS A 57 -3.94 -4.14 -19.35
CA CYS A 57 -3.63 -4.91 -20.57
C CYS A 57 -4.65 -6.02 -20.77
N GLY A 58 -5.66 -5.74 -21.58
CA GLY A 58 -6.51 -6.78 -22.13
C GLY A 58 -5.76 -7.53 -23.22
N THR A 59 -5.24 -8.72 -22.90
CA THR A 59 -5.19 -9.88 -23.82
C THR A 59 -4.71 -11.12 -23.04
N PRO A 60 -5.46 -12.23 -23.03
CA PRO A 60 -4.98 -13.49 -22.47
C PRO A 60 -4.17 -14.22 -23.55
N ASP A 61 -2.89 -13.89 -23.68
CA ASP A 61 -1.97 -14.80 -24.36
C ASP A 61 -0.76 -15.09 -23.48
N ALA A 62 -0.38 -16.36 -23.50
CA ALA A 62 0.46 -17.01 -22.52
C ALA A 62 1.89 -16.49 -22.54
N CYS A 63 2.19 -15.48 -21.70
CA CYS A 63 3.58 -15.14 -21.37
C CYS A 63 3.98 -15.87 -20.09
N ALA A 64 4.74 -16.95 -20.24
CA ALA A 64 5.53 -17.50 -19.16
C ALA A 64 6.39 -16.38 -18.54
N PRO A 65 6.58 -16.34 -17.21
CA PRO A 65 7.38 -15.31 -16.57
C PRO A 65 8.79 -15.28 -17.19
N ALA A 66 9.17 -14.15 -17.77
CA ALA A 66 10.53 -13.97 -18.25
C ALA A 66 11.45 -13.98 -17.02
N PHE A 67 12.22 -15.06 -16.84
CA PHE A 67 13.33 -15.13 -15.89
C PHE A 67 14.45 -14.17 -16.33
N ALA A 68 14.23 -12.87 -16.16
CA ALA A 68 15.28 -11.88 -16.30
C ALA A 68 16.20 -12.03 -15.08
N SER A 69 17.48 -12.35 -15.32
CA SER A 69 18.55 -12.53 -14.31
C SER A 69 18.85 -11.28 -13.46
N SER A 70 17.99 -10.26 -13.50
CA SER A 70 18.02 -9.07 -12.66
C SER A 70 16.70 -8.86 -11.90
N SER A 71 15.90 -9.91 -11.68
CA SER A 71 14.65 -9.78 -10.93
C SER A 71 14.92 -9.22 -9.54
N SER A 72 14.26 -8.11 -9.21
CA SER A 72 14.23 -7.52 -7.87
C SER A 72 13.71 -8.53 -6.83
N GLU A 73 12.97 -9.57 -7.26
CA GLU A 73 12.54 -10.67 -6.41
C GLU A 73 13.71 -11.48 -5.88
N ALA A 74 14.79 -11.67 -6.64
CA ALA A 74 15.96 -12.42 -6.18
C ALA A 74 16.70 -11.72 -5.02
N ARG A 75 16.51 -10.40 -4.86
CA ARG A 75 17.12 -9.61 -3.76
C ARG A 75 16.33 -9.70 -2.45
N LEU A 76 15.08 -10.16 -2.48
CA LEU A 76 14.27 -10.34 -1.27
C LEU A 76 14.80 -11.49 -0.40
N PHE A 77 15.39 -12.51 -1.02
CA PHE A 77 15.82 -13.76 -0.36
C PHE A 77 17.20 -13.67 0.32
N THR A 78 17.92 -12.55 0.20
CA THR A 78 19.29 -12.45 0.72
C THR A 78 19.39 -12.15 2.22
N SER A 79 18.29 -11.70 2.84
CA SER A 79 18.26 -11.45 4.28
C SER A 79 17.63 -12.64 5.00
N SER A 80 18.18 -13.04 6.15
CA SER A 80 17.56 -14.03 7.04
C SER A 80 16.47 -13.43 7.95
N THR A 81 16.17 -12.13 7.80
CA THR A 81 15.20 -11.42 8.63
C THR A 81 14.24 -10.58 7.79
N LEU A 82 13.00 -10.43 8.26
CA LEU A 82 11.98 -9.62 7.63
C LEU A 82 12.15 -8.13 8.00
N PRO A 83 12.03 -7.19 7.05
CA PRO A 83 11.99 -5.76 7.34
C PRO A 83 10.86 -5.41 8.32
N ASP A 84 11.07 -4.43 9.20
CA ASP A 84 10.07 -4.04 10.21
C ASP A 84 8.78 -3.51 9.57
N ASP A 85 8.89 -2.72 8.50
CA ASP A 85 7.73 -2.20 7.76
C ASP A 85 6.94 -3.32 7.08
N LEU A 86 7.64 -4.29 6.47
CA LEU A 86 7.00 -5.47 5.90
C LEU A 86 6.25 -6.25 6.99
N CYS A 87 6.88 -6.46 8.15
CA CYS A 87 6.22 -7.12 9.29
C CYS A 87 4.98 -6.35 9.77
N LYS A 88 5.04 -5.01 9.81
CA LYS A 88 3.89 -4.16 10.19
C LYS A 88 2.73 -4.32 9.21
N HIS A 89 3.00 -4.15 7.91
CA HIS A 89 1.95 -4.24 6.90
C HIS A 89 1.38 -5.65 6.81
N PHE A 90 2.22 -6.68 6.86
CA PHE A 90 1.77 -8.06 6.83
C PHE A 90 0.96 -8.43 8.09
N ALA A 91 1.39 -7.99 9.27
CA ALA A 91 0.64 -8.17 10.52
C ALA A 91 -0.72 -7.47 10.47
N TYR A 92 -0.78 -6.26 9.91
CA TYR A 92 -2.04 -5.57 9.66
C TYR A 92 -2.94 -6.35 8.70
N GLN A 93 -2.42 -6.82 7.56
CA GLN A 93 -3.19 -7.60 6.57
C GLN A 93 -3.79 -8.85 7.21
N LEU A 94 -2.99 -9.60 7.98
CA LEU A 94 -3.46 -10.80 8.69
C LEU A 94 -4.59 -10.49 9.68
N VAL A 95 -4.55 -9.35 10.35
CA VAL A 95 -5.61 -8.94 11.27
C VAL A 95 -6.83 -8.44 10.48
N ALA A 96 -6.61 -7.66 9.42
CA ALA A 96 -7.65 -7.07 8.59
C ALA A 96 -8.53 -8.11 7.88
N ASP A 97 -7.97 -9.27 7.52
CA ASP A 97 -8.72 -10.39 6.91
C ASP A 97 -9.87 -10.92 7.79
N TYR A 98 -9.84 -10.63 9.11
CA TYR A 98 -10.90 -11.02 10.05
C TYR A 98 -11.81 -9.85 10.47
N LEU A 99 -11.56 -8.64 9.96
CA LEU A 99 -12.31 -7.44 10.32
C LEU A 99 -13.33 -7.07 9.25
N LEU A 100 -14.35 -6.32 9.67
CA LEU A 100 -15.20 -5.60 8.74
C LEU A 100 -14.38 -4.50 8.04
N PRO A 101 -14.66 -4.18 6.77
CA PRO A 101 -13.90 -3.19 6.01
C PRO A 101 -13.74 -1.85 6.74
N ASP A 102 -14.82 -1.31 7.29
CA ASP A 102 -14.80 -0.03 8.00
C ASP A 102 -13.86 -0.03 9.21
N LEU A 103 -13.82 -1.15 9.96
CA LEU A 103 -12.96 -1.29 11.13
C LEU A 103 -11.50 -1.53 10.73
N ALA A 104 -11.26 -2.22 9.62
CA ALA A 104 -9.94 -2.39 9.04
C ALA A 104 -9.36 -1.03 8.58
N ASP A 105 -10.17 -0.19 7.92
CA ASP A 105 -9.76 1.14 7.47
C ASP A 105 -9.48 2.09 8.65
N GLN A 106 -10.28 2.03 9.71
CA GLN A 106 -10.01 2.75 10.96
C GLN A 106 -8.70 2.29 11.60
N LEU A 107 -8.47 0.97 11.68
CA LEU A 107 -7.23 0.40 12.22
C LEU A 107 -6.01 0.80 11.37
N ARG A 108 -6.14 0.78 10.04
CA ARG A 108 -5.09 1.21 9.11
C ARG A 108 -4.69 2.65 9.35
N SER A 109 -5.69 3.53 9.47
CA SER A 109 -5.50 4.95 9.75
C SER A 109 -4.85 5.16 11.11
N HIS A 110 -5.30 4.42 12.13
CA HIS A 110 -4.76 4.47 13.49
C HIS A 110 -3.29 3.98 13.58
N LEU A 111 -2.89 3.03 12.73
CA LEU A 111 -1.52 2.53 12.64
C LEU A 111 -0.61 3.35 11.72
N HIS A 112 -1.14 4.40 11.08
CA HIS A 112 -0.46 5.21 10.06
C HIS A 112 0.13 4.37 8.91
N LEU A 113 -0.56 3.29 8.53
CA LEU A 113 -0.19 2.44 7.39
C LEU A 113 -0.71 3.09 6.10
N VAL A 114 -0.14 4.25 5.76
CA VAL A 114 -0.50 4.97 4.54
C VAL A 114 0.26 4.34 3.37
N THR A 115 -0.43 3.50 2.60
CA THR A 115 -0.09 3.35 1.17
C THR A 115 -0.49 4.67 0.51
N GLU A 116 0.45 5.59 0.37
CA GLU A 116 0.26 6.82 -0.38
C GLU A 116 -0.29 6.45 -1.78
N PRO A 117 -1.51 6.86 -2.15
CA PRO A 117 -1.87 6.91 -3.55
C PRO A 117 -1.16 8.15 -4.11
N ASN A 118 0.10 8.00 -4.50
CA ASN A 118 0.91 8.97 -5.25
C ASN A 118 0.48 10.44 -5.07
N ALA A 119 0.77 11.04 -3.92
CA ALA A 119 0.70 12.49 -3.75
C ALA A 119 2.02 13.13 -4.23
N HIS A 120 2.38 12.88 -5.50
CA HIS A 120 3.19 13.86 -6.22
C HIS A 120 2.26 15.01 -6.62
N GLU A 121 2.21 16.03 -5.76
CA GLU A 121 2.25 17.46 -6.10
C GLU A 121 1.81 18.31 -4.88
N ALA A 122 2.70 18.42 -3.90
CA ALA A 122 3.03 19.73 -3.34
C ALA A 122 4.40 20.04 -3.96
N THR A 123 4.63 21.11 -4.71
CA THR A 123 4.45 22.51 -4.34
C THR A 123 4.82 23.27 -5.62
N ASP A 124 4.00 24.21 -6.10
CA ASP A 124 4.54 25.55 -6.32
C ASP A 124 3.47 26.60 -6.57
N SER A 125 3.72 27.76 -5.98
CA SER A 125 2.97 28.97 -6.24
C SER A 125 3.20 29.39 -7.70
N THR A 126 2.18 29.40 -8.54
CA THR A 126 2.23 30.15 -9.80
C THR A 126 0.85 30.75 -10.10
N THR A 127 0.74 32.01 -9.72
CA THR A 127 0.23 33.12 -10.54
C THR A 127 -0.71 32.74 -11.68
N VAL A 128 -1.96 33.18 -11.55
CA VAL A 128 -2.93 33.34 -12.64
C VAL A 128 -2.25 33.94 -13.88
N LEU A 129 -2.02 33.13 -14.90
CA LEU A 129 -1.71 33.62 -16.24
C LEU A 129 -2.87 33.30 -17.17
N LYS A 130 -3.79 34.26 -17.12
CA LYS A 130 -4.82 34.56 -18.10
C LYS A 130 -4.38 34.19 -19.52
N GLU A 131 -5.12 33.26 -20.11
CA GLU A 131 -5.18 33.00 -21.54
C GLU A 131 -5.31 34.34 -22.30
N ASN A 132 -4.26 34.76 -22.99
CA ASN A 132 -4.30 35.89 -23.91
C ASN A 132 -3.74 35.46 -25.25
N VAL A 133 -4.61 34.86 -26.05
CA VAL A 133 -4.40 34.57 -27.47
C VAL A 133 -4.12 35.90 -28.18
N ASN A 134 -2.87 36.14 -28.56
CA ASN A 134 -2.52 37.22 -29.48
C ASN A 134 -2.59 36.67 -30.92
N PRO A 135 -3.44 37.21 -31.81
CA PRO A 135 -3.32 36.92 -33.23
C PRO A 135 -2.11 37.66 -33.80
N VAL A 136 -1.21 36.92 -34.45
CA VAL A 136 -0.07 37.45 -35.23
C VAL A 136 -0.60 38.23 -36.44
N PRO A 137 -0.20 39.49 -36.67
CA PRO A 137 -0.35 40.13 -37.97
C PRO A 137 0.91 39.81 -38.80
N ASN A 138 0.83 38.86 -39.73
CA ASN A 138 1.90 38.68 -40.72
C ASN A 138 1.63 39.62 -41.91
N SER A 139 2.48 40.64 -42.07
CA SER A 139 2.45 41.58 -43.18
C SER A 139 3.70 41.37 -44.05
N GLY A 140 3.48 41.25 -45.37
CA GLY A 140 4.50 41.20 -46.43
C GLY A 140 4.77 39.76 -46.92
N ASN A 141 4.77 39.42 -48.21
CA ASN A 141 5.05 40.22 -49.39
C ASN A 141 4.52 39.47 -50.64
N VAL A 142 3.87 40.18 -51.57
CA VAL A 142 3.50 39.64 -52.90
C VAL A 142 4.64 39.95 -53.87
N SER A 143 5.22 38.90 -54.45
CA SER A 143 6.04 38.96 -55.65
C SER A 143 5.68 37.79 -56.56
N GLN A 144 4.85 38.04 -57.57
CA GLN A 144 5.01 37.62 -58.96
C GLN A 144 3.86 38.16 -59.82
#